data_AF-A0A4Z2D9I5-F1
#
_entry.id   AF-A0A4Z2D9I5-F1
#
_cell.length_a   1.000
_cell.length_b   1.000
_cell.length_c   1.000
_cell.angle_alpha   90.00
_cell.angle_beta   90.00
_cell.angle_gamma   90.00
#
_symmetry.space_group_name_H-M   'P 1'
#
loop_
_entity.id
_entity.type
_entity.pdbx_description
1 polymer ?
#
loop_
_entity_poly.entity_id
_entity_poly.type
_entity_poly.pdbx_seq_one_letter_code
_entity_poly.pdbx_strand_id
1 'polypeptide(L)'
;MSLLSIYLKNLSRNKRSVFTADFFVADCSEVILQQVFPRNASYDLVSCQFALHYAFESINQARRILSNISSLLRENGVFIATIPNAYEIVRRSNEALNIHAQNSASQSHAEEIRFGNPVYSVTFPATSFSVRKQRNQTNDAIEVTFPLFGAKYNFFLDGVVDCPEFVVYPPLLDKLAADYKLVPIQRPISFAKNFYNTLCSRSSPQNPKDLLKRMEALETWHINHDYSCSNNAEYSHLIDHQNNSHKDGYSFGTLSKSDWEVTSMYSLVAYQKKSNTV
;
A
#
# COMPACT_ATOMS: atom_id res chain seq x y z
N MET A 1 6.05 -4.86 -48.72
CA MET A 1 5.36 -5.16 -47.46
C MET A 1 6.21 -4.60 -46.32
N SER A 2 5.75 -3.56 -45.61
CA SER A 2 6.54 -2.92 -44.55
C SER A 2 6.68 -3.83 -43.33
N LEU A 3 7.80 -3.70 -42.60
CA LEU A 3 8.02 -4.39 -41.31
C LEU A 3 6.86 -4.15 -40.33
N LEU A 4 6.21 -2.99 -40.40
CA LEU A 4 5.01 -2.64 -39.65
C LEU A 4 3.82 -3.56 -39.98
N SER A 5 3.64 -3.94 -41.24
CA SER A 5 2.57 -4.86 -41.67
C SER A 5 2.80 -6.29 -41.16
N ILE A 6 4.06 -6.72 -41.05
CA ILE A 6 4.43 -8.03 -40.49
C ILE A 6 4.24 -8.02 -38.97
N TYR A 7 4.64 -6.93 -38.30
CA TYR A 7 4.46 -6.73 -36.86
C TYR A 7 2.97 -6.73 -36.46
N LEU A 8 2.13 -5.99 -37.18
CA LEU A 8 0.68 -5.94 -36.95
C LEU A 8 0.00 -7.30 -37.24
N LYS A 9 0.46 -8.04 -38.26
CA LYS A 9 -0.01 -9.41 -38.53
C LYS A 9 0.36 -10.39 -37.41
N ASN A 10 1.53 -10.25 -36.79
CA ASN A 10 1.96 -11.12 -35.69
C ASN A 10 1.19 -10.84 -34.39
N LEU A 11 0.84 -9.58 -34.11
CA LEU A 11 -0.08 -9.23 -33.02
C LEU A 11 -1.46 -9.87 -33.19
N SER A 12 -1.99 -9.93 -34.43
CA SER A 12 -3.30 -10.55 -34.71
C SER A 12 -3.32 -12.08 -34.62
N ARG A 13 -2.15 -12.74 -34.63
CA ARG A 13 -2.04 -14.21 -34.66
C ARG A 13 -2.08 -14.84 -33.26
N ASN A 14 -1.85 -14.07 -32.21
CA ASN A 14 -2.02 -14.49 -30.82
C ASN A 14 -3.36 -14.01 -30.25
N LYS A 15 -4.47 -14.28 -30.94
CA LYS A 15 -5.83 -14.14 -30.38
C LYS A 15 -6.09 -15.21 -29.31
N ARG A 16 -5.36 -15.14 -28.19
CA ARG A 16 -5.94 -15.60 -26.93
C ARG A 16 -7.07 -14.64 -26.64
N SER A 17 -8.28 -15.16 -26.42
CA SER A 17 -9.42 -14.36 -25.99
C SER A 17 -9.00 -13.58 -24.75
N VAL A 18 -8.74 -12.27 -24.93
CA VAL A 18 -8.60 -11.33 -23.83
C VAL A 18 -10.03 -11.15 -23.30
N PHE A 19 -10.21 -11.12 -21.98
CA PHE A 19 -11.51 -11.01 -21.31
C PHE A 19 -12.39 -9.90 -21.90
N THR A 20 -13.73 -10.03 -21.77
CA THR A 20 -14.65 -8.92 -22.04
C THR A 20 -14.49 -7.82 -21.00
N ALA A 21 -14.61 -6.55 -21.39
CA ALA A 21 -14.40 -5.42 -20.50
C ALA A 21 -15.52 -4.38 -20.64
N ASP A 22 -15.98 -3.87 -19.51
CA ASP A 22 -16.94 -2.77 -19.37
C ASP A 22 -16.31 -1.65 -18.53
N PHE A 23 -16.56 -0.39 -18.89
CA PHE A 23 -15.97 0.77 -18.23
C PHE A 23 -17.06 1.70 -17.70
N PHE A 24 -16.99 2.01 -16.41
CA PHE A 24 -17.97 2.86 -15.72
C PHE A 24 -17.26 3.99 -14.98
N VAL A 25 -17.85 5.17 -14.99
CA VAL A 25 -17.40 6.33 -14.20
C VAL A 25 -18.40 6.53 -13.06
N ALA A 26 -17.94 6.33 -11.83
CA ALA A 26 -18.76 6.45 -10.63
C ALA A 26 -17.90 6.71 -9.41
N ASP A 27 -18.43 7.46 -8.44
CA ASP A 27 -17.88 7.50 -7.09
C ASP A 27 -18.39 6.29 -6.29
N CYS A 28 -17.54 5.27 -6.19
CA CYS A 28 -17.83 4.02 -5.49
C CYS A 28 -18.08 4.18 -3.99
N SER A 29 -17.78 5.35 -3.41
CA SER A 29 -18.02 5.70 -2.01
C SER A 29 -19.34 6.44 -1.78
N GLU A 30 -20.02 6.89 -2.83
CA GLU A 30 -21.29 7.62 -2.73
C GLU A 30 -22.45 6.84 -3.37
N VAL A 31 -22.26 6.34 -4.60
CA VAL A 31 -23.34 5.74 -5.39
C VAL A 31 -23.54 4.26 -5.07
N ILE A 32 -24.73 3.74 -5.36
CA ILE A 32 -25.03 2.29 -5.29
C ILE A 32 -24.64 1.64 -6.63
N LEU A 33 -23.54 0.88 -6.67
CA LEU A 33 -23.01 0.35 -7.94
C LEU A 33 -23.97 -0.62 -8.65
N GLN A 34 -24.85 -1.31 -7.93
CA GLN A 34 -25.90 -2.15 -8.55
C GLN A 34 -26.89 -1.36 -9.42
N GLN A 35 -26.99 -0.04 -9.25
CA GLN A 35 -27.80 0.85 -10.10
C GLN A 35 -27.03 1.36 -11.32
N VAL A 36 -25.70 1.27 -11.29
CA VAL A 36 -24.79 1.68 -12.37
C VAL A 36 -24.47 0.51 -13.30
N PHE A 37 -24.28 -0.68 -12.73
CA PHE A 37 -23.86 -1.87 -13.46
C PHE A 37 -25.06 -2.61 -14.09
N PRO A 38 -24.82 -3.51 -15.06
CA PRO A 38 -25.87 -4.35 -15.63
C PRO A 38 -26.65 -5.11 -14.56
N ARG A 39 -27.96 -5.29 -14.78
CA ARG A 39 -28.82 -6.06 -13.87
C ARG A 39 -28.26 -7.48 -13.75
N ASN A 40 -27.93 -7.90 -12.52
CA ASN A 40 -27.29 -9.18 -12.17
C ASN A 40 -25.76 -9.27 -12.37
N ALA A 41 -25.05 -8.14 -12.47
CA ALA A 41 -23.59 -8.15 -12.41
C ALA A 41 -23.10 -8.78 -11.10
N SER A 42 -22.24 -9.80 -11.21
CA SER A 42 -21.66 -10.47 -10.06
C SER A 42 -20.32 -11.09 -10.43
N TYR A 43 -19.35 -10.97 -9.52
CA TYR A 43 -17.94 -11.26 -9.78
C TYR A 43 -17.37 -12.21 -8.74
N ASP A 44 -16.38 -13.00 -9.16
CA ASP A 44 -15.63 -13.90 -8.29
C ASP A 44 -14.53 -13.16 -7.51
N LEU A 45 -14.07 -12.03 -8.05
CA LEU A 45 -13.02 -11.18 -7.49
C LEU A 45 -13.38 -9.70 -7.61
N VAL A 46 -13.20 -8.95 -6.53
CA VAL A 46 -13.15 -7.49 -6.54
C VAL A 46 -11.75 -7.06 -6.12
N SER A 47 -11.11 -6.20 -6.90
CA SER A 47 -9.76 -5.72 -6.66
C SER A 47 -9.78 -4.19 -6.49
N CYS A 48 -9.33 -3.69 -5.35
CA CYS A 48 -9.24 -2.26 -5.05
C CYS A 48 -7.78 -1.90 -4.73
N GLN A 49 -7.02 -1.51 -5.74
CA GLN A 49 -5.60 -1.22 -5.59
C GLN A 49 -5.42 0.28 -5.35
N PHE A 50 -4.79 0.65 -4.22
CA PHE A 50 -4.43 2.03 -3.86
C PHE A 50 -5.61 3.02 -3.90
N ALA A 51 -6.82 2.57 -3.54
CA ALA A 51 -8.01 3.42 -3.62
C ALA A 51 -8.95 3.33 -2.41
N LEU A 52 -8.89 2.26 -1.60
CA LEU A 52 -9.86 2.06 -0.52
C LEU A 52 -9.81 3.16 0.54
N HIS A 53 -8.64 3.72 0.80
CA HIS A 53 -8.41 4.73 1.83
C HIS A 53 -9.09 6.06 1.53
N TYR A 54 -9.38 6.40 0.27
CA TYR A 54 -10.14 7.62 -0.05
C TYR A 54 -11.56 7.60 0.52
N ALA A 55 -12.17 6.42 0.68
CA ALA A 55 -13.51 6.28 1.25
C ALA A 55 -13.56 6.42 2.78
N PHE A 56 -12.42 6.55 3.46
CA PHE A 56 -12.35 6.67 4.92
C PHE A 56 -12.43 8.12 5.43
N GLU A 57 -12.80 9.06 4.56
CA GLU A 57 -13.19 10.42 4.93
C GLU A 57 -14.34 10.41 5.95
N SER A 58 -15.36 9.58 5.71
CA SER A 58 -16.51 9.43 6.61
C SER A 58 -16.95 7.98 6.75
N ILE A 59 -17.69 7.70 7.83
CA ILE A 59 -18.29 6.37 8.04
C ILE A 59 -19.28 5.99 6.93
N ASN A 60 -19.99 6.97 6.37
CA ASN A 60 -20.99 6.74 5.32
C ASN A 60 -20.32 6.27 4.03
N GLN A 61 -19.24 6.92 3.63
CA GLN A 61 -18.44 6.54 2.46
C GLN A 61 -17.78 5.17 2.64
N ALA A 62 -17.18 4.91 3.81
CA ALA A 62 -16.56 3.61 4.11
C ALA A 62 -17.59 2.47 4.08
N ARG A 63 -18.78 2.69 4.64
CA ARG A 63 -19.89 1.73 4.58
C ARG A 63 -20.41 1.54 3.16
N ARG A 64 -20.53 2.61 2.38
CA ARG A 64 -21.01 2.54 1.00
C ARG A 64 -20.08 1.70 0.14
N ILE A 65 -18.77 1.96 0.18
CA ILE A 65 -17.82 1.20 -0.66
C ILE A 65 -17.80 -0.28 -0.27
N LEU A 66 -17.84 -0.62 1.02
CA LEU A 66 -17.89 -2.02 1.49
C LEU A 66 -19.20 -2.71 1.10
N SER A 67 -20.33 -1.98 1.19
CA SER A 67 -21.62 -2.46 0.70
C SER A 67 -21.57 -2.76 -0.80
N ASN A 68 -21.00 -1.86 -1.60
CA ASN A 68 -20.83 -2.03 -3.04
C ASN A 68 -19.97 -3.26 -3.35
N ILE A 69 -18.79 -3.39 -2.73
CA ILE A 69 -17.88 -4.53 -2.88
C ILE A 69 -18.61 -5.84 -2.59
N SER A 70 -19.26 -5.94 -1.43
CA SER A 70 -19.98 -7.15 -1.05
C SER A 70 -21.14 -7.46 -1.99
N SER A 71 -21.90 -6.44 -2.41
CA SER A 71 -23.06 -6.61 -3.30
C SER A 71 -22.68 -7.17 -4.69
N LEU A 72 -21.46 -6.87 -5.14
CA LEU A 72 -20.92 -7.29 -6.43
C LEU A 72 -20.24 -8.66 -6.36
N LEU A 73 -19.81 -9.10 -5.18
CA LEU A 73 -19.19 -10.42 -5.01
C LEU A 73 -20.23 -11.55 -5.00
N ARG A 74 -19.90 -12.67 -5.63
CA ARG A 74 -20.58 -13.94 -5.40
C ARG A 74 -20.26 -14.49 -4.01
N GLU A 75 -21.06 -15.43 -3.53
CA GLU A 75 -20.68 -16.22 -2.35
C GLU A 75 -19.31 -16.88 -2.57
N ASN A 76 -18.47 -16.87 -1.54
CA ASN A 76 -17.07 -17.30 -1.56
C ASN A 76 -16.14 -16.48 -2.47
N GLY A 77 -16.66 -15.45 -3.15
CA GLY A 77 -15.86 -14.49 -3.89
C GLY A 77 -14.89 -13.72 -2.97
N VAL A 78 -13.81 -13.23 -3.56
CA VAL A 78 -12.70 -12.62 -2.82
C VAL A 78 -12.64 -11.12 -3.10
N PHE A 79 -12.46 -10.33 -2.06
CA PHE A 79 -12.07 -8.93 -2.13
C PHE A 79 -10.59 -8.81 -1.78
N ILE A 80 -9.79 -8.19 -2.64
CA ILE A 80 -8.39 -7.85 -2.36
C ILE A 80 -8.17 -6.34 -2.46
N ALA A 81 -7.32 -5.80 -1.58
CA ALA A 81 -6.92 -4.40 -1.65
C ALA A 81 -5.49 -4.17 -1.18
N THR A 82 -4.85 -3.14 -1.75
CA THR A 82 -3.65 -2.51 -1.19
C THR A 82 -4.05 -1.22 -0.49
N ILE A 83 -3.64 -1.08 0.77
CA ILE A 83 -3.96 0.06 1.61
C ILE A 83 -2.69 0.59 2.30
N PRO A 84 -2.62 1.89 2.60
CA PRO A 84 -1.60 2.43 3.49
C PRO A 84 -1.62 1.71 4.83
N ASN A 85 -0.44 1.40 5.35
CA ASN A 85 -0.24 0.69 6.60
C ASN A 85 -0.35 1.68 7.77
N ALA A 86 -1.53 1.73 8.39
CA ALA A 86 -1.79 2.62 9.52
C ALA A 86 -0.78 2.47 10.67
N TYR A 87 -0.22 1.28 10.90
CA TYR A 87 0.76 1.08 11.96
C TYR A 87 2.09 1.79 11.65
N GLU A 88 2.55 1.75 10.39
CA GLU A 88 3.74 2.49 9.96
C GLU A 88 3.49 3.99 9.94
N ILE A 89 2.30 4.42 9.48
CA ILE A 89 1.88 5.83 9.53
C ILE A 89 1.94 6.36 10.96
N VAL A 90 1.33 5.64 11.92
CA VAL A 90 1.33 6.04 13.33
C VAL A 90 2.74 6.04 13.92
N ARG A 91 3.55 5.00 13.64
CA ARG A 91 4.93 4.92 14.11
C ARG A 91 5.76 6.13 13.64
N ARG A 92 5.76 6.42 12.34
CA ARG A 92 6.52 7.54 11.75
C ARG A 92 5.99 8.89 12.19
N SER A 93 4.67 9.02 12.37
CA SER A 93 4.05 10.24 12.93
C SER A 93 4.50 10.50 14.37
N ASN A 94 4.56 9.45 15.20
CA ASN A 94 5.08 9.55 16.57
C ASN A 94 6.56 9.94 16.59
N GLU A 95 7.38 9.35 15.73
CA GLU A 95 8.80 9.70 15.61
C GLU A 95 9.00 11.17 15.24
N ALA A 96 8.30 11.64 14.19
CA ALA A 96 8.35 13.04 13.77
C ALA A 96 7.87 14.00 14.87
N LEU A 97 6.79 13.66 15.57
CA LEU A 97 6.26 14.46 16.67
C LEU A 97 7.24 14.57 17.85
N ASN A 98 7.90 13.46 18.23
CA ASN A 98 8.85 13.45 19.34
C ASN A 98 10.15 14.20 18.98
N ILE A 99 10.62 14.11 17.73
CA ILE A 99 11.75 14.93 17.24
C ILE A 99 11.39 16.41 17.32
N HIS A 100 10.19 16.79 16.89
CA HIS A 100 9.73 18.17 16.98
C HIS A 100 9.67 18.66 18.44
N ALA A 101 9.14 17.86 19.36
CA ALA A 101 9.04 18.22 20.77
C ALA A 101 10.40 18.35 21.49
N GLN A 102 11.43 17.61 21.04
CA GLN A 102 12.79 17.75 21.58
C GLN A 102 13.47 19.04 21.10
N ASN A 103 13.19 19.46 19.86
CA ASN A 103 13.81 20.64 19.26
C ASN A 103 13.09 21.95 19.61
N SER A 104 11.80 21.88 19.97
CA SER A 104 10.98 23.04 20.33
C SER A 104 10.99 23.27 21.85
N ALA A 105 11.63 24.35 22.32
CA ALA A 105 11.71 24.73 23.74
C ALA A 105 10.35 25.12 24.38
N SER A 106 9.25 25.04 23.64
CA SER A 106 7.89 25.32 24.09
C SER A 106 6.96 24.19 23.65
N GLN A 107 6.64 23.28 24.58
CA GLN A 107 5.59 22.28 24.40
C GLN A 107 4.22 22.96 24.31
N SER A 108 3.44 22.70 23.25
CA SER A 108 2.02 22.30 23.38
C SER A 108 1.23 22.18 22.08
N HIS A 109 1.73 22.68 20.94
CA HIS A 109 0.97 22.58 19.69
C HIS A 109 1.88 22.38 18.47
N ALA A 110 1.86 21.17 17.90
CA ALA A 110 2.38 20.94 16.56
C ALA A 110 1.29 21.34 15.56
N GLU A 111 1.57 22.34 14.71
CA GLU A 111 0.64 22.78 13.66
C GLU A 111 0.50 21.74 12.53
N GLU A 112 1.54 20.92 12.35
CA GLU A 112 1.55 19.78 11.46
C GLU A 112 2.49 18.68 11.97
N ILE A 113 2.24 17.45 11.51
CA ILE A 113 3.21 16.35 11.59
C ILE A 113 3.59 15.98 10.16
N ARG A 114 4.88 16.09 9.85
CA ARG A 114 5.42 15.74 8.54
C ARG A 114 6.55 14.74 8.68
N PHE A 115 6.52 13.70 7.83
CA PHE A 115 7.62 12.76 7.67
C PHE A 115 7.73 12.32 6.22
N GLY A 116 8.89 11.79 5.84
CA GLY A 116 9.17 11.44 4.46
C GLY A 116 10.65 11.31 4.22
N ASN A 117 10.99 11.21 2.94
CA ASN A 117 12.35 11.24 2.42
C ASN A 117 12.33 12.01 1.08
N PRO A 118 13.42 12.04 0.30
CA PRO A 118 13.43 12.78 -0.96
C PRO A 118 12.39 12.32 -2.00
N VAL A 119 11.88 11.08 -1.90
CA VAL A 119 10.97 10.48 -2.88
C VAL A 119 9.49 10.63 -2.49
N TYR A 120 9.17 10.65 -1.19
CA TYR A 120 7.80 10.80 -0.71
C TYR A 120 7.68 11.67 0.54
N SER A 121 6.52 12.26 0.76
CA SER A 121 6.19 12.87 2.04
C SER A 121 4.73 12.69 2.45
N VAL A 122 4.52 12.55 3.75
CA VAL A 122 3.22 12.49 4.41
C VAL A 122 3.11 13.69 5.32
N THR A 123 2.02 14.46 5.18
CA THR A 123 1.78 15.64 6.00
C THR A 123 0.38 15.59 6.61
N PHE A 124 0.30 15.59 7.95
CA PHE A 124 -0.92 15.69 8.71
C PHE A 124 -1.11 17.12 9.22
N PRO A 125 -2.22 17.80 8.89
CA PRO A 125 -2.56 19.07 9.53
C PRO A 125 -3.02 18.84 10.97
N ALA A 126 -2.89 19.85 11.85
CA ALA A 126 -3.30 19.78 13.25
C ALA A 126 -4.74 19.29 13.48
N THR A 127 -5.65 19.54 12.52
CA THR A 127 -7.05 19.09 12.60
C THR A 127 -7.23 17.58 12.47
N SER A 128 -6.21 16.86 12.00
CA SER A 128 -6.29 15.43 11.69
C SER A 128 -5.83 14.53 12.84
N PHE A 129 -5.26 15.08 13.91
CA PHE A 129 -4.75 14.30 15.03
C PHE A 129 -4.93 15.00 16.39
N SER A 130 -4.67 14.27 17.46
CA SER A 130 -4.58 14.80 18.83
C SER A 130 -3.38 14.20 19.54
N VAL A 131 -2.72 14.98 20.39
CA VAL A 131 -1.53 14.56 21.14
C VAL A 131 -1.91 14.14 22.56
N ARG A 132 -1.41 13.00 23.01
CA ARG A 132 -1.57 12.50 24.38
C ARG A 132 -0.22 12.32 25.05
N LYS A 133 -0.12 12.63 26.35
CA LYS A 133 1.07 12.32 27.16
C LYS A 133 0.95 10.89 27.70
N GLN A 134 1.97 10.07 27.49
CA GLN A 134 2.04 8.76 28.14
C GLN A 134 2.53 8.92 29.58
N ARG A 135 1.70 8.51 30.56
CA ARG A 135 2.01 8.66 31.99
C ARG A 135 2.88 7.53 32.57
N ASN A 136 3.25 6.52 31.78
CA ASN A 136 3.76 5.24 32.29
C ASN A 136 5.23 4.92 31.96
N GLN A 137 6.02 5.86 31.45
CA GLN A 137 7.46 5.64 31.23
C GLN A 137 8.28 6.84 31.73
N THR A 138 9.53 6.57 32.11
CA THR A 138 10.49 7.49 32.76
C THR A 138 10.88 8.72 31.92
N ASN A 139 10.35 8.84 30.71
CA ASN A 139 10.47 10.00 29.83
C ASN A 139 9.05 10.45 29.46
N ASP A 140 8.77 11.75 29.51
CA ASP A 140 7.50 12.39 29.10
C ASP A 140 7.24 12.24 27.58
N ALA A 141 7.08 11.01 27.09
CA ALA A 141 6.82 10.73 25.68
C ALA A 141 5.39 11.15 25.31
N ILE A 142 5.28 11.80 24.16
CA ILE A 142 4.01 12.20 23.57
C ILE A 142 3.64 11.27 22.41
N GLU A 143 2.35 10.98 22.28
CA GLU A 143 1.81 10.07 21.28
C GLU A 143 0.70 10.73 20.47
N VAL A 144 0.73 10.52 19.16
CA VAL A 144 -0.31 10.93 18.24
C VAL A 144 -1.50 9.97 18.29
N THR A 145 -2.70 10.52 18.24
CA THR A 145 -3.95 9.76 18.12
C THR A 145 -4.73 10.31 16.94
N PHE A 146 -5.27 9.41 16.12
CA PHE A 146 -6.07 9.75 14.94
C PHE A 146 -7.54 9.39 15.18
N PRO A 147 -8.50 10.17 14.65
CA PRO A 147 -9.90 9.76 14.62
C PRO A 147 -10.06 8.51 13.72
N LEU A 148 -11.12 7.75 13.96
CA LEU A 148 -11.40 6.52 13.19
C LEU A 148 -11.78 6.78 11.71
N PHE A 149 -12.29 7.97 11.42
CA PHE A 149 -12.63 8.45 10.09
C PHE A 149 -12.19 9.91 9.96
N GLY A 150 -11.90 10.37 8.75
CA GLY A 150 -11.53 11.75 8.49
C GLY A 150 -10.13 12.14 8.96
N ALA A 151 -9.31 11.17 9.38
CA ALA A 151 -7.89 11.36 9.68
C ALA A 151 -7.11 11.62 8.38
N LYS A 152 -7.22 12.85 7.88
CA LYS A 152 -6.70 13.27 6.58
C LYS A 152 -5.19 13.49 6.63
N TYR A 153 -4.49 13.07 5.59
CA TYR A 153 -3.12 13.48 5.33
C TYR A 153 -2.93 13.76 3.86
N ASN A 154 -1.97 14.62 3.53
CA ASN A 154 -1.49 14.75 2.16
C ASN A 154 -0.38 13.72 1.92
N PHE A 155 -0.52 12.91 0.87
CA PHE A 155 0.51 11.99 0.40
C PHE A 155 1.08 12.53 -0.91
N PHE A 156 2.37 12.84 -0.88
CA PHE A 156 3.16 13.21 -2.06
C PHE A 156 4.14 12.08 -2.38
N LEU A 157 4.18 11.67 -3.64
CA LEU A 157 5.15 10.73 -4.20
C LEU A 157 5.63 11.28 -5.54
N ASP A 158 6.95 11.47 -5.64
CA ASP A 158 7.56 12.09 -6.81
C ASP A 158 7.18 11.38 -8.11
N GLY A 159 6.76 12.16 -9.11
CA GLY A 159 6.34 11.68 -10.42
C GLY A 159 5.03 10.85 -10.45
N VAL A 160 4.35 10.63 -9.32
CA VAL A 160 3.19 9.73 -9.25
C VAL A 160 1.92 10.42 -8.74
N VAL A 161 1.93 10.95 -7.51
CA VAL A 161 0.72 11.51 -6.87
C VAL A 161 1.05 12.65 -5.91
N ASP A 162 0.10 13.58 -5.79
CA ASP A 162 0.05 14.58 -4.73
C ASP A 162 -1.43 14.74 -4.35
N CYS A 163 -1.88 13.98 -3.35
CA CYS A 163 -3.31 13.86 -3.08
C CYS A 163 -3.63 13.63 -1.59
N PRO A 164 -4.84 14.05 -1.17
CA PRO A 164 -5.32 13.77 0.17
C PRO A 164 -5.79 12.32 0.32
N GLU A 165 -5.32 11.66 1.36
CA GLU A 165 -5.72 10.32 1.76
C GLU A 165 -6.24 10.31 3.22
N PHE A 166 -6.80 9.18 3.66
CA PHE A 166 -7.30 9.00 5.03
C PHE A 166 -6.76 7.73 5.67
N VAL A 167 -6.44 7.80 6.96
CA VAL A 167 -5.91 6.65 7.70
C VAL A 167 -6.94 5.53 7.79
N VAL A 168 -6.56 4.32 7.38
CA VAL A 168 -7.40 3.11 7.45
C VAL A 168 -6.91 2.21 8.57
N TYR A 169 -7.57 2.27 9.74
CA TYR A 169 -7.23 1.38 10.86
C TYR A 169 -7.75 -0.05 10.60
N PRO A 170 -6.89 -1.07 10.44
CA PRO A 170 -7.34 -2.38 9.97
C PRO A 170 -8.39 -3.09 10.85
N PRO A 171 -8.32 -3.03 12.20
CA PRO A 171 -9.38 -3.57 13.04
C PRO A 171 -10.74 -2.89 12.86
N LEU A 172 -10.76 -1.60 12.51
CA LEU A 172 -12.00 -0.90 12.13
C LEU A 172 -12.50 -1.40 10.78
N LEU A 173 -11.61 -1.53 9.79
CA LEU A 173 -11.95 -2.07 8.47
C LEU A 173 -12.56 -3.48 8.59
N ASP A 174 -11.95 -4.37 9.38
CA ASP A 174 -12.46 -5.72 9.65
C ASP A 174 -13.86 -5.68 10.28
N LYS A 175 -14.06 -4.78 11.25
CA LYS A 175 -15.36 -4.60 11.92
C LYS A 175 -16.44 -4.11 10.95
N LEU A 176 -16.14 -3.14 10.09
CA LEU A 176 -17.09 -2.65 9.09
C LEU A 176 -17.36 -3.70 8.01
N ALA A 177 -16.33 -4.43 7.56
CA ALA A 177 -16.43 -5.47 6.54
C ALA A 177 -17.33 -6.63 7.01
N ALA A 178 -17.30 -6.96 8.30
CA ALA A 178 -18.16 -7.99 8.89
C ALA A 178 -19.67 -7.70 8.72
N ASP A 179 -20.09 -6.43 8.81
CA ASP A 179 -21.49 -6.02 8.55
C ASP A 179 -21.95 -6.40 7.13
N TYR A 180 -21.01 -6.59 6.21
CA TYR A 180 -21.25 -6.95 4.81
C TYR A 180 -20.79 -8.38 4.49
N LYS A 181 -20.62 -9.25 5.49
CA LYS A 181 -20.24 -10.68 5.35
C LYS A 181 -18.87 -10.89 4.70
N LEU A 182 -18.03 -9.87 4.73
CA LEU A 182 -16.65 -9.94 4.29
C LEU A 182 -15.80 -10.34 5.49
N VAL A 183 -15.30 -11.58 5.48
CA VAL A 183 -14.47 -12.13 6.55
C VAL A 183 -13.00 -12.07 6.12
N PRO A 184 -12.09 -11.49 6.92
CA PRO A 184 -10.68 -11.43 6.56
C PRO A 184 -10.11 -12.85 6.42
N ILE A 185 -9.39 -13.09 5.31
CA ILE A 185 -8.72 -14.37 5.05
C ILE A 185 -7.47 -14.50 5.93
N GLN A 186 -6.82 -13.37 6.18
CA GLN A 186 -5.65 -13.26 7.03
C GLN A 186 -5.57 -11.85 7.62
N ARG A 187 -4.71 -11.66 8.63
CA ARG A 187 -4.34 -10.32 9.08
C ARG A 187 -3.66 -9.54 7.94
N PRO A 188 -3.76 -8.20 7.92
CA PRO A 188 -3.03 -7.37 6.99
C PRO A 188 -1.55 -7.75 6.97
N ILE A 189 -1.00 -7.93 5.77
CA ILE A 189 0.41 -8.26 5.58
C ILE A 189 1.09 -7.05 4.95
N SER A 190 2.19 -6.56 5.53
CA SER A 190 2.95 -5.48 4.90
C SER A 190 3.48 -5.92 3.54
N PHE A 191 3.57 -4.99 2.60
CA PHE A 191 4.13 -5.25 1.27
C PHE A 191 5.51 -5.88 1.38
N ALA A 192 6.39 -5.32 2.20
CA ALA A 192 7.75 -5.86 2.41
C ALA A 192 7.74 -7.32 2.88
N LYS A 193 6.87 -7.68 3.83
CA LYS A 193 6.75 -9.07 4.31
C LYS A 193 6.18 -9.99 3.24
N ASN A 194 5.14 -9.55 2.53
CA ASN A 194 4.54 -10.33 1.44
C ASN A 194 5.54 -10.56 0.30
N PHE A 195 6.29 -9.52 -0.07
CA PHE A 195 7.32 -9.54 -1.09
C PHE A 195 8.44 -10.53 -0.71
N TYR A 196 8.97 -10.42 0.50
CA TYR A 196 9.98 -11.34 1.03
C TYR A 196 9.49 -12.80 1.01
N ASN A 197 8.31 -13.06 1.58
CA ASN A 197 7.73 -14.40 1.62
C ASN A 197 7.56 -14.99 0.21
N THR A 198 7.05 -14.19 -0.73
CA THR A 198 6.85 -14.60 -2.12
C THR A 198 8.16 -14.99 -2.81
N LEU A 199 9.26 -14.29 -2.51
CA LEU A 199 10.58 -14.58 -3.10
C LEU A 199 11.31 -15.74 -2.43
N CYS A 200 11.01 -16.03 -1.17
CA CYS A 200 11.60 -17.12 -0.41
C CYS A 200 10.82 -18.45 -0.55
N SER A 201 9.51 -18.40 -0.81
CA SER A 201 8.68 -19.59 -1.01
C SER A 201 8.94 -20.24 -2.36
N ARG A 202 9.45 -21.48 -2.33
CA ARG A 202 10.06 -22.19 -3.46
C ARG A 202 9.11 -22.98 -4.37
N SER A 203 7.81 -22.68 -4.39
CA SER A 203 6.81 -23.68 -4.78
C SER A 203 5.89 -23.29 -5.94
N SER A 204 6.31 -22.37 -6.82
CA SER A 204 5.55 -22.00 -8.02
C SER A 204 6.23 -22.52 -9.29
N PRO A 205 5.49 -23.04 -10.29
CA PRO A 205 6.05 -23.40 -11.60
C PRO A 205 6.60 -22.19 -12.37
N GLN A 206 6.25 -20.97 -11.95
CA GLN A 206 6.82 -19.71 -12.45
C GLN A 206 7.58 -19.03 -11.32
N ASN A 207 8.90 -18.89 -11.46
CA ASN A 207 9.73 -18.25 -10.45
C ASN A 207 9.38 -16.74 -10.36
N PRO A 208 8.90 -16.23 -9.21
CA PRO A 208 8.56 -14.82 -9.06
C PRO A 208 9.74 -13.88 -9.39
N LYS A 209 10.98 -14.35 -9.18
CA LYS A 209 12.20 -13.58 -9.53
C LYS A 209 12.33 -13.34 -11.03
N ASP A 210 11.91 -14.30 -11.86
CA ASP A 210 11.98 -14.16 -13.31
C ASP A 210 10.93 -13.16 -13.82
N LEU A 211 9.77 -13.09 -13.15
CA LEU A 211 8.78 -12.06 -13.44
C LEU A 211 9.31 -10.67 -13.06
N LEU A 212 9.87 -10.51 -11.85
CA LEU A 212 10.44 -9.23 -11.41
C LEU A 212 11.54 -8.73 -12.36
N LYS A 213 12.41 -9.62 -12.84
CA LYS A 213 13.43 -9.28 -13.84
C LYS A 213 12.81 -8.80 -15.15
N ARG A 214 11.78 -9.49 -15.66
CA ARG A 214 11.09 -9.09 -16.90
C ARG A 214 10.29 -7.80 -16.77
N MET A 215 9.86 -7.45 -15.57
CA MET A 215 9.19 -6.20 -15.27
C MET A 215 10.15 -5.05 -14.98
N GLU A 216 11.47 -5.34 -14.90
CA GLU A 216 12.47 -4.36 -14.46
C GLU A 216 12.10 -3.73 -13.10
N ALA A 217 11.49 -4.52 -12.21
CA ALA A 217 10.90 -4.05 -10.97
C ALA A 217 11.92 -3.77 -9.85
N LEU A 218 13.20 -4.06 -10.09
CA LEU A 218 14.31 -3.84 -9.18
C LEU A 218 15.50 -3.30 -9.95
N GLU A 219 16.22 -2.36 -9.35
CA GLU A 219 17.47 -1.83 -9.86
C GLU A 219 18.57 -2.87 -9.73
N THR A 220 19.43 -2.96 -10.74
CA THR A 220 20.62 -3.81 -10.67
C THR A 220 21.75 -3.02 -10.04
N TRP A 221 22.08 -3.36 -8.80
CA TRP A 221 23.23 -2.82 -8.11
C TRP A 221 24.46 -3.69 -8.39
N HIS A 222 25.52 -3.10 -8.95
CA HIS A 222 26.75 -3.79 -9.30
C HIS A 222 27.83 -3.57 -8.25
N ILE A 223 28.50 -4.65 -7.85
CA ILE A 223 29.76 -4.59 -7.09
C ILE A 223 30.85 -4.18 -8.08
N ASN A 224 31.24 -2.91 -8.12
CA ASN A 224 32.41 -2.48 -8.88
C ASN A 224 33.45 -1.95 -7.88
N HIS A 225 34.68 -2.45 -7.96
CA HIS A 225 35.81 -1.98 -7.13
C HIS A 225 36.11 -0.48 -7.33
N ASP A 226 35.68 0.08 -8.46
CA ASP A 226 35.85 1.50 -8.83
C ASP A 226 34.64 2.38 -8.53
N TYR A 227 33.54 1.84 -7.97
CA TYR A 227 32.69 2.68 -7.13
C TYR A 227 33.47 2.90 -5.84
N SER A 228 34.44 3.81 -5.90
CA SER A 228 34.86 4.54 -4.71
C SER A 228 33.57 4.89 -3.98
N CYS A 229 33.42 4.40 -2.75
CA CYS A 229 32.34 4.72 -1.83
C CYS A 229 31.99 6.22 -1.89
N SER A 230 31.13 6.62 -2.80
CA SER A 230 30.43 7.89 -2.72
C SER A 230 29.24 7.60 -1.84
N ASN A 231 29.46 7.38 -0.54
CA ASN A 231 28.53 7.64 0.57
C ASN A 231 27.02 7.54 0.25
N ASN A 232 26.56 6.52 -0.49
CA ASN A 232 25.18 6.52 -0.93
C ASN A 232 24.39 5.79 0.14
N ALA A 233 24.01 6.54 1.18
CA ALA A 233 23.20 6.08 2.31
C ALA A 233 21.94 5.31 1.85
N GLU A 234 21.53 5.50 0.59
CA GLU A 234 20.47 4.79 -0.10
C GLU A 234 20.71 3.28 -0.32
N TYR A 235 21.95 2.78 -0.29
CA TYR A 235 22.25 1.35 -0.50
C TYR A 235 23.07 0.72 0.63
N SER A 236 23.07 1.32 1.82
CA SER A 236 23.85 0.82 2.96
C SER A 236 23.48 -0.62 3.35
N HIS A 237 22.23 -1.03 3.16
CA HIS A 237 21.76 -2.40 3.43
C HIS A 237 22.47 -3.47 2.61
N LEU A 238 22.98 -3.13 1.42
CA LEU A 238 23.76 -4.05 0.60
C LEU A 238 25.21 -4.16 1.08
N ILE A 239 25.79 -3.06 1.55
CA ILE A 239 27.14 -3.03 2.14
C ILE A 239 27.19 -3.94 3.38
N ASP A 240 26.20 -3.81 4.26
CA ASP A 240 26.09 -4.64 5.46
C ASP A 240 25.92 -6.13 5.12
N HIS A 241 25.10 -6.44 4.11
CA HIS A 241 24.89 -7.81 3.66
C HIS A 241 26.15 -8.42 3.03
N GLN A 242 26.92 -7.64 2.28
CA GLN A 242 28.19 -8.06 1.68
C GLN A 242 29.22 -8.42 2.75
N ASN A 243 29.44 -7.52 3.72
CA ASN A 243 30.39 -7.71 4.81
C ASN A 243 30.11 -8.98 5.61
N ASN A 244 28.83 -9.37 5.73
CA ASN A 244 28.42 -10.56 6.46
C ASN A 244 28.44 -11.87 5.63
N SER A 245 28.40 -11.80 4.30
CA SER A 245 28.17 -12.99 3.46
C SER A 245 29.43 -13.63 2.88
N HIS A 246 30.60 -12.96 2.92
CA HIS A 246 31.89 -13.43 2.34
C HIS A 246 31.79 -14.04 0.92
N LYS A 247 30.77 -13.67 0.14
CA LYS A 247 30.56 -14.14 -1.23
C LYS A 247 31.03 -13.06 -2.18
N ASP A 248 32.17 -13.32 -2.81
CA ASP A 248 32.68 -12.49 -3.89
C ASP A 248 31.93 -12.80 -5.20
N GLY A 249 31.41 -11.74 -5.80
CA GLY A 249 30.66 -11.78 -7.05
C GLY A 249 29.15 -11.65 -6.88
N TYR A 250 28.54 -11.12 -7.94
CA TYR A 250 27.10 -10.95 -8.22
C TYR A 250 26.52 -9.56 -7.95
N SER A 251 25.93 -9.02 -9.00
CA SER A 251 24.99 -7.92 -8.97
C SER A 251 23.73 -8.31 -8.20
N PHE A 252 23.20 -7.41 -7.38
CA PHE A 252 21.96 -7.61 -6.63
C PHE A 252 20.81 -6.84 -7.29
N GLY A 253 19.61 -7.42 -7.31
CA GLY A 253 18.38 -6.68 -7.59
C GLY A 253 17.88 -6.06 -6.29
N THR A 254 17.75 -4.74 -6.22
CA THR A 254 17.24 -4.04 -5.03
C THR A 254 16.42 -2.80 -5.38
N LEU A 255 15.97 -2.08 -4.36
CA LEU A 255 15.49 -0.71 -4.46
C LEU A 255 16.40 0.17 -3.59
N SER A 256 16.42 1.48 -3.84
CA SER A 256 17.02 2.43 -2.91
C SER A 256 16.34 2.36 -1.54
N LYS A 257 17.03 2.83 -0.50
CA LYS A 257 16.46 2.95 0.85
C LYS A 257 15.19 3.80 0.82
N SER A 258 15.20 4.91 0.10
CA SER A 258 14.06 5.81 -0.01
C SER A 258 12.85 5.13 -0.64
N ASP A 259 13.06 4.31 -1.67
CA ASP A 259 12.01 3.53 -2.33
C ASP A 259 11.49 2.38 -1.44
N TRP A 260 12.38 1.72 -0.69
CA TRP A 260 11.98 0.72 0.30
C TRP A 260 11.13 1.34 1.42
N GLU A 261 11.48 2.54 1.86
CA GLU A 261 10.73 3.25 2.89
C GLU A 261 9.31 3.59 2.46
N VAL A 262 9.06 3.96 1.19
CA VAL A 262 7.71 4.22 0.69
C VAL A 262 6.93 2.94 0.37
N THR A 263 7.56 1.95 -0.27
CA THR A 263 6.87 0.69 -0.59
C THR A 263 6.46 -0.09 0.65
N SER A 264 7.24 0.01 1.74
CA SER A 264 6.91 -0.59 3.05
C SER A 264 5.76 0.11 3.79
N MET A 265 5.32 1.28 3.33
CA MET A 265 4.15 1.99 3.87
C MET A 265 2.82 1.36 3.44
N TYR A 266 2.83 0.28 2.66
CA TYR A 266 1.61 -0.39 2.21
C TYR A 266 1.44 -1.77 2.81
N SER A 267 0.18 -2.16 2.96
CA SER A 267 -0.26 -3.48 3.38
C SER A 267 -1.27 -4.05 2.38
N LEU A 268 -1.28 -5.37 2.26
CA LEU A 268 -2.28 -6.11 1.52
C LEU A 268 -3.33 -6.64 2.50
N VAL A 269 -4.60 -6.49 2.12
CA VAL A 269 -5.74 -7.08 2.82
C VAL A 269 -6.55 -7.94 1.85
N ALA A 270 -7.13 -9.01 2.37
CA ALA A 270 -7.97 -9.90 1.59
C ALA A 270 -9.13 -10.42 2.44
N TYR A 271 -10.33 -10.39 1.87
CA TYR A 271 -11.57 -10.83 2.50
C TYR A 271 -12.27 -11.83 1.61
N GLN A 272 -12.96 -12.79 2.22
CA GLN A 272 -13.85 -13.71 1.51
C GLN A 272 -15.30 -13.38 1.89
N LYS A 273 -16.18 -13.28 0.90
CA LYS A 273 -17.62 -13.15 1.13
C LYS A 273 -18.19 -14.49 1.59
N LYS A 274 -18.78 -14.53 2.78
CA LYS A 274 -19.44 -15.74 3.30
C LYS A 274 -20.91 -15.84 2.85
N SER A 275 -21.40 -17.07 2.80
CA SER A 275 -22.81 -17.40 2.50
C SER A 275 -23.72 -17.05 3.68
N ASN A 276 -25.03 -16.97 3.40
CA ASN A 276 -26.09 -16.71 4.39
C ASN A 276 -26.46 -17.90 5.28
N THR A 277 -25.80 -19.05 5.13
CA THR A 277 -26.11 -20.23 5.92
C THR A 277 -25.67 -20.07 7.37
N VAL A 278 -26.67 -19.79 8.22
CA VAL A 278 -26.66 -19.93 9.68
C VAL A 278 -26.37 -21.37 10.07
#